data_AF-A0A0S8HXT8-F1
#
_entry.id   AF-A0A0S8HXT8-F1
#
_cell.length_a   1.000
_cell.length_b   1.000
_cell.length_c   1.000
_cell.angle_alpha   90.00
_cell.angle_beta   90.00
_cell.angle_gamma   90.00
#
_symmetry.space_group_name_H-M   'P 1'
#
loop_
_entity.id
_entity.type
_entity.pdbx_description
1 polymer ?
#
loop_
_entity_poly.entity_id
_entity_poly.type
_entity_poly.pdbx_seq_one_letter_code
_entity_poly.pdbx_strand_id
1 'polypeptide(L)'
;MEKFCVFCGKNPTNKTNEHVIPDWLIKLTGDPKREIIAGINWDSGEKRKLAFNKFVFPACNKCNGEFSEMENQASVIVKKILREESLSSIEFNTLLIWFDKIRIGSYLAVYNFNKKHYPIKPSIFINGINKSDKVSAQFLVRVAK
;
A
#
# COMPACT_ATOMS: atom_id res chain seq x y z
N MET A 1 2.59 -19.10 -14.13
CA MET A 1 3.35 -17.83 -14.17
C MET A 1 3.72 -17.43 -12.75
N GLU A 2 4.99 -17.13 -12.52
CA GLU A 2 5.58 -16.96 -11.18
C GLU A 2 4.99 -15.76 -10.43
N LYS A 3 4.81 -15.92 -9.11
CA LYS A 3 4.43 -14.84 -8.20
C LYS A 3 5.61 -13.88 -8.09
N PHE A 4 5.38 -12.58 -8.17
CA PHE A 4 6.40 -11.56 -7.93
C PHE A 4 6.23 -10.91 -6.55
N CYS A 5 7.31 -10.36 -6.01
CA CYS A 5 7.31 -9.55 -4.80
C CYS A 5 6.72 -8.17 -5.09
N VAL A 6 5.66 -7.75 -4.39
CA VAL A 6 5.05 -6.42 -4.59
C VAL A 6 5.99 -5.24 -4.31
N PHE A 7 7.04 -5.48 -3.54
CA PHE A 7 8.05 -4.46 -3.24
C PHE A 7 9.08 -4.30 -4.33
N CYS A 8 9.72 -5.39 -4.76
CA CYS A 8 10.89 -5.32 -5.65
C CYS A 8 10.66 -5.86 -7.06
N GLY A 9 9.48 -6.42 -7.35
CA GLY A 9 9.13 -6.99 -8.65
C GLY A 9 9.83 -8.30 -9.03
N LYS A 10 10.80 -8.74 -8.24
CA LYS A 10 11.52 -10.02 -8.44
C LYS A 10 10.73 -11.19 -7.86
N ASN A 11 11.15 -12.41 -8.19
CA ASN A 11 10.61 -13.61 -7.54
C ASN A 11 10.88 -13.56 -6.02
N PRO A 12 9.85 -13.76 -5.17
CA PRO A 12 10.00 -13.57 -3.74
C PRO A 12 10.80 -14.71 -3.10
N THR A 13 11.86 -14.33 -2.38
CA THR A 13 12.69 -15.21 -1.55
C THR A 13 12.17 -15.19 -0.11
N ASN A 14 12.11 -16.35 0.55
CA ASN A 14 11.54 -16.51 1.91
C ASN A 14 10.18 -15.80 2.04
N LYS A 15 9.18 -16.32 1.32
CA LYS A 15 7.91 -15.65 1.03
C LYS A 15 7.12 -15.27 2.28
N THR A 16 6.65 -14.03 2.31
CA THR A 16 5.64 -13.54 3.25
C THR A 16 4.43 -13.02 2.47
N ASN A 17 3.31 -12.82 3.16
CA ASN A 17 2.15 -12.14 2.62
C ASN A 17 2.12 -10.73 3.21
N GLU A 18 2.23 -9.72 2.34
CA GLU A 18 2.21 -8.32 2.72
C GLU A 18 0.79 -7.77 2.67
N HIS A 19 0.43 -7.02 3.70
CA HIS A 19 -0.79 -6.24 3.73
C HIS A 19 -0.56 -4.92 3.00
N VAL A 20 -1.09 -4.76 1.78
CA VAL A 20 -1.00 -3.48 1.06
C VAL A 20 -1.59 -2.35 1.90
N ILE A 21 -2.72 -2.61 2.56
CA ILE A 21 -3.31 -1.72 3.57
C ILE A 21 -3.01 -2.32 4.95
N PRO A 22 -2.29 -1.62 5.84
CA PRO A 22 -1.79 -2.20 7.08
C PRO A 22 -2.91 -2.57 8.06
N ASP A 23 -2.69 -3.63 8.82
CA ASP A 23 -3.69 -4.19 9.75
C ASP A 23 -4.15 -3.18 10.81
N TRP A 24 -3.26 -2.30 11.29
CA TRP A 24 -3.64 -1.25 12.23
C TRP A 24 -4.67 -0.28 11.65
N LEU A 25 -4.60 0.03 10.35
CA LEU A 25 -5.55 0.92 9.67
C LEU A 25 -6.87 0.21 9.40
N ILE A 26 -6.80 -1.08 9.03
CA ILE A 26 -7.98 -1.91 8.85
C ILE A 26 -8.79 -1.97 10.16
N LYS A 27 -8.11 -2.19 11.29
CA LYS A 27 -8.70 -2.22 12.65
C LYS A 27 -9.25 -0.86 13.07
N LEU A 28 -8.52 0.22 12.75
CA LEU A 28 -8.96 1.58 13.06
C LEU A 28 -10.28 1.95 12.36
N THR A 29 -10.58 1.31 11.22
CA THR A 29 -11.76 1.58 10.40
C THR A 29 -12.87 0.52 10.54
N GLY A 30 -12.72 -0.45 11.45
CA GLY A 30 -13.76 -1.45 11.76
C GLY A 30 -13.22 -2.89 11.82
N ASP A 31 -14.12 -3.87 11.69
CA ASP A 31 -13.76 -5.30 11.75
C ASP A 31 -12.81 -5.70 10.59
N PRO A 32 -11.62 -6.27 10.87
CA PRO A 32 -10.71 -6.76 9.83
C PRO A 32 -11.27 -7.90 8.97
N LYS A 33 -12.29 -8.62 9.44
CA LYS A 33 -12.94 -9.70 8.70
C LYS A 33 -14.11 -9.22 7.85
N ARG A 34 -14.46 -7.94 7.88
CA ARG A 34 -15.53 -7.38 7.04
C ARG A 34 -15.27 -7.65 5.56
N GLU A 35 -16.34 -7.92 4.83
CA GLU A 35 -16.28 -8.07 3.38
C GLU A 35 -15.99 -6.73 2.72
N ILE A 36 -15.04 -6.72 1.78
CA ILE A 36 -14.76 -5.59 0.90
C ILE A 36 -14.92 -6.00 -0.56
N ILE A 37 -15.17 -5.01 -1.41
CA ILE A 37 -15.09 -5.17 -2.87
C ILE A 37 -13.66 -4.83 -3.29
N ALA A 38 -12.87 -5.85 -3.59
CA ALA A 38 -11.46 -5.74 -3.99
C ALA A 38 -11.29 -5.65 -5.52
N GLY A 39 -12.19 -4.90 -6.18
CA GLY A 39 -12.24 -4.73 -7.63
C GLY A 39 -13.22 -5.66 -8.35
N ILE A 40 -13.05 -5.76 -9.66
CA ILE A 40 -13.90 -6.56 -10.56
C ILE A 40 -13.08 -7.71 -11.14
N ASN A 41 -13.67 -8.90 -11.24
CA ASN A 41 -13.14 -9.97 -12.06
C ASN A 41 -13.41 -9.66 -13.53
N TRP A 42 -12.37 -9.39 -14.31
CA TRP A 42 -12.53 -8.98 -15.70
C TRP A 42 -12.98 -10.10 -16.63
N ASP A 43 -13.02 -11.35 -16.15
CA ASP A 43 -13.60 -12.48 -16.88
C ASP A 43 -15.13 -12.54 -16.81
N SER A 44 -15.65 -12.44 -15.58
CA SER A 44 -17.08 -12.60 -15.32
C SER A 44 -17.80 -11.26 -15.22
N GLY A 45 -17.09 -10.14 -15.08
CA GLY A 45 -17.65 -8.82 -14.77
C GLY A 45 -18.11 -8.68 -13.31
N GLU A 46 -17.96 -9.72 -12.48
CA GLU A 46 -18.48 -9.73 -11.11
C GLU A 46 -17.56 -9.01 -10.13
N LYS A 47 -18.15 -8.46 -9.06
CA LYS A 47 -17.41 -7.87 -7.95
C LYS A 47 -16.60 -8.94 -7.21
N ARG A 48 -15.29 -8.73 -7.06
CA ARG A 48 -14.43 -9.57 -6.24
C ARG A 48 -14.63 -9.24 -4.77
N LYS A 49 -15.30 -10.14 -4.05
CA LYS A 49 -15.54 -10.02 -2.61
C LYS A 49 -14.50 -10.81 -1.83
N LEU A 50 -13.96 -10.21 -0.76
CA LEU A 50 -13.05 -10.89 0.17
C LEU A 50 -13.06 -10.21 1.55
N ALA A 51 -12.70 -10.96 2.59
CA ALA A 51 -12.46 -10.38 3.91
C ALA A 51 -11.25 -9.43 3.86
N PHE A 52 -11.34 -8.24 4.44
CA PHE A 52 -10.30 -7.20 4.28
C PHE A 52 -8.91 -7.69 4.72
N ASN A 53 -8.80 -8.44 5.81
CA ASN A 53 -7.54 -9.04 6.25
C ASN A 53 -6.96 -10.11 5.29
N LYS A 54 -7.66 -10.51 4.24
CA LYS A 54 -7.16 -11.36 3.16
C LYS A 54 -6.66 -10.56 1.95
N PHE A 55 -6.72 -9.24 2.00
CA PHE A 55 -6.15 -8.36 0.98
C PHE A 55 -4.62 -8.27 1.13
N VAL A 56 -3.96 -9.38 0.83
CA VAL A 56 -2.51 -9.57 0.99
C VAL A 56 -1.85 -10.06 -0.30
N PHE A 57 -0.58 -9.71 -0.48
CA PHE A 57 0.17 -10.00 -1.71
C PHE A 57 1.57 -10.55 -1.43
N PRO A 58 2.16 -11.32 -2.35
CA PRO A 58 3.47 -11.93 -2.11
C PRO A 58 4.57 -10.88 -1.92
N ALA A 59 5.42 -11.07 -0.91
CA ALA A 59 6.57 -10.22 -0.63
C ALA A 59 7.79 -11.04 -0.18
N CYS A 60 9.00 -10.55 -0.46
CA CYS A 60 10.21 -11.05 0.17
C CYS A 60 10.19 -10.70 1.66
N ASN A 61 10.65 -11.58 2.56
CA ASN A 61 10.74 -11.28 3.98
C ASN A 61 11.56 -10.00 4.24
N LYS A 62 12.73 -9.86 3.61
CA LYS A 62 13.58 -8.66 3.73
C LYS A 62 12.85 -7.38 3.33
N CYS A 63 12.21 -7.36 2.17
CA CYS A 63 11.49 -6.17 1.69
C CYS A 63 10.32 -5.82 2.60
N ASN A 64 9.59 -6.83 3.08
CA ASN A 64 8.49 -6.63 4.01
C ASN A 64 8.99 -6.03 5.35
N GLY A 65 10.07 -6.59 5.90
CA GLY A 65 10.71 -6.09 7.12
C GLY A 65 11.16 -4.63 7.02
N GLU A 66 11.75 -4.21 5.89
CA GLU A 66 12.19 -2.82 5.66
C GLU A 66 11.04 -1.79 5.73
N PHE A 67 9.82 -2.19 5.36
CA PHE A 67 8.67 -1.29 5.35
C PHE A 67 7.90 -1.26 6.67
N SER A 68 8.09 -2.26 7.54
CA SER A 68 7.41 -2.35 8.84
C SER A 68 7.67 -1.13 9.72
N GLU A 69 8.90 -0.62 9.75
CA GLU A 69 9.27 0.58 10.52
C GLU A 69 8.54 1.83 10.01
N MET A 70 8.50 2.01 8.69
CA MET A 70 7.80 3.14 8.07
C MET A 70 6.29 3.08 8.33
N GLU A 71 5.69 1.89 8.33
CA GLU A 71 4.27 1.73 8.67
C GLU A 71 3.97 2.01 10.15
N ASN A 72 4.88 1.63 11.06
CA ASN A 72 4.75 1.95 12.48
C ASN A 72 4.78 3.47 12.69
N GLN A 73 5.70 4.16 12.02
CA GLN A 73 5.78 5.63 12.04
C GLN A 73 4.51 6.26 11.46
N ALA A 74 4.04 5.77 10.31
CA ALA A 74 2.80 6.24 9.70
C ALA A 74 1.59 6.06 10.64
N SER A 75 1.52 4.99 11.42
CA SER A 75 0.44 4.79 12.40
C SER A 75 0.41 5.88 13.46
N VAL A 76 1.59 6.26 13.99
CA VAL A 76 1.71 7.35 14.96
C VAL A 76 1.28 8.68 14.33
N ILE A 77 1.76 8.96 13.12
CA ILE A 77 1.44 10.20 12.39
C ILE A 77 -0.05 10.30 12.10
N VAL A 78 -0.71 9.23 11.65
CA VAL A 78 -2.16 9.23 11.40
C VAL A 78 -2.94 9.48 12.69
N LYS A 79 -2.52 8.94 13.84
CA LYS A 79 -3.15 9.24 15.13
C LYS A 79 -2.99 10.70 15.54
N LYS A 80 -1.86 11.36 15.21
CA LYS A 80 -1.69 12.80 15.41
C LYS A 80 -2.67 13.61 14.55
N ILE A 81 -2.82 13.25 13.27
CA ILE A 81 -3.79 13.89 12.36
C ILE A 81 -5.21 13.77 12.91
N LEU A 82 -5.59 12.60 13.41
CA LEU A 82 -6.92 12.37 14.00
C LEU A 82 -7.18 13.17 15.29
N ARG A 83 -6.13 13.70 15.92
CA ARG A 83 -6.20 14.60 17.08
C ARG A 83 -6.00 16.06 16.71
N GLU A 84 -5.97 16.37 15.41
CA GLU A 84 -5.73 17.71 14.87
C GLU A 84 -4.38 18.31 15.30
N GLU A 85 -3.41 17.44 15.64
CA GLU A 85 -2.07 17.86 16.01
C GLU A 85 -1.24 18.23 14.77
N SER A 86 -0.37 19.24 14.89
CA SER A 86 0.53 19.65 13.83
C SER A 86 1.58 18.57 13.51
N LEU A 87 1.91 18.44 12.23
CA LEU A 87 2.99 17.58 11.75
C LEU A 87 4.24 18.40 11.42
N SER A 88 5.40 17.85 11.77
CA SER A 88 6.69 18.31 11.25
C SER A 88 6.86 17.94 9.77
N SER A 89 7.79 18.60 9.08
CA SER A 89 8.11 18.29 7.68
C SER A 89 8.58 16.84 7.49
N ILE A 90 9.25 16.26 8.49
CA ILE A 90 9.72 14.87 8.46
C ILE A 90 8.54 13.91 8.53
N GLU A 91 7.62 14.13 9.47
CA GLU A 91 6.39 13.32 9.61
C GLU A 91 5.54 13.41 8.35
N PHE A 92 5.38 14.60 7.79
CA PHE A 92 4.64 14.78 6.54
C PHE A 92 5.27 14.01 5.38
N ASN A 93 6.60 14.07 5.22
CA ASN A 93 7.30 13.29 4.20
C ASN A 93 7.17 11.77 4.41
N THR A 94 7.23 11.28 5.66
CA THR A 94 6.98 9.87 5.97
C THR A 94 5.56 9.45 5.57
N LEU A 95 4.56 10.30 5.84
CA LEU A 95 3.17 10.05 5.44
C LEU A 95 3.01 9.95 3.92
N LEU A 96 3.67 10.83 3.16
CA LEU A 96 3.63 10.78 1.69
C LEU A 96 4.24 9.50 1.13
N ILE A 97 5.39 9.08 1.67
CA ILE A 97 6.05 7.82 1.30
C ILE A 97 5.11 6.63 1.59
N TRP A 98 4.44 6.66 2.73
CA TRP A 98 3.47 5.64 3.10
C TRP A 98 2.26 5.63 2.16
N PHE A 99 1.69 6.79 1.79
CA PHE A 99 0.61 6.85 0.81
C PHE A 99 1.01 6.30 -0.55
N ASP A 100 2.23 6.57 -0.99
CA ASP A 100 2.76 5.99 -2.22
C ASP A 100 2.83 4.46 -2.16
N LYS A 101 3.21 3.89 -1.01
CA LYS A 101 3.15 2.45 -0.77
C LYS A 101 1.72 1.92 -0.93
N ILE A 102 0.73 2.57 -0.32
CA ILE A 102 -0.69 2.18 -0.43
C ILE A 102 -1.15 2.24 -1.89
N ARG A 103 -0.84 3.34 -2.59
CA ARG A 103 -1.24 3.61 -3.97
C ARG A 103 -0.66 2.59 -4.95
N ILE A 104 0.66 2.39 -4.91
CA ILE A 104 1.34 1.44 -5.80
C ILE A 104 0.94 0.00 -5.46
N GLY A 105 0.85 -0.34 -4.17
CA GLY A 105 0.38 -1.64 -3.74
C GLY A 105 -1.03 -1.96 -4.25
N SER A 106 -1.93 -0.96 -4.23
CA SER A 106 -3.30 -1.11 -4.75
C SER A 106 -3.34 -1.26 -6.27
N TYR A 107 -2.48 -0.54 -6.99
CA TYR A 107 -2.29 -0.74 -8.44
C TYR A 107 -1.80 -2.18 -8.75
N LEU A 108 -0.78 -2.65 -8.03
CA LEU A 108 -0.26 -4.00 -8.19
C LEU A 108 -1.27 -5.08 -7.77
N ALA A 109 -2.18 -4.77 -6.86
CA ALA A 109 -3.29 -5.66 -6.50
C ALA A 109 -4.24 -5.88 -7.67
N VAL A 110 -4.67 -4.80 -8.33
CA VAL A 110 -5.53 -4.87 -9.52
C VAL A 110 -4.84 -5.64 -10.64
N TYR A 111 -3.56 -5.37 -10.88
CA TYR A 111 -2.76 -6.15 -11.83
C TYR A 111 -2.73 -7.64 -11.47
N ASN A 112 -2.43 -7.99 -10.20
CA ASN A 112 -2.36 -9.38 -9.77
C ASN A 112 -3.69 -10.13 -9.95
N PHE A 113 -4.81 -9.45 -9.68
CA PHE A 113 -6.14 -10.03 -9.82
C PHE A 113 -6.55 -10.28 -11.26
N ASN A 114 -6.10 -9.43 -12.19
CA ASN A 114 -6.51 -9.45 -13.60
C ASN A 114 -5.34 -9.69 -14.57
N LYS A 115 -4.24 -10.27 -14.09
CA LYS A 115 -2.94 -10.36 -14.79
C LYS A 115 -3.00 -10.89 -16.23
N LYS A 116 -3.97 -11.75 -16.55
CA LYS A 116 -4.12 -12.33 -17.88
C LYS A 116 -4.67 -11.36 -18.92
N HIS A 117 -5.31 -10.28 -18.46
CA HIS A 117 -5.85 -9.19 -19.27
C HIS A 117 -4.85 -8.05 -19.44
N TYR A 118 -3.70 -8.10 -18.77
CA TYR A 118 -2.65 -7.10 -18.92
C TYR A 118 -1.57 -7.61 -19.87
N PRO A 119 -1.38 -6.98 -21.05
CA PRO A 119 -0.34 -7.38 -22.00
C PRO A 119 1.07 -6.95 -21.55
N ILE A 120 1.17 -6.01 -20.59
CA ILE A 120 2.43 -5.41 -20.15
C ILE A 120 2.63 -5.71 -18.67
N LYS A 121 3.85 -6.19 -18.32
CA LYS A 121 4.25 -6.39 -16.93
C LYS A 121 4.52 -5.04 -16.25
N PRO A 122 4.17 -4.87 -14.96
CA PRO A 122 4.50 -3.66 -14.22
C PRO A 122 6.00 -3.38 -14.23
N SER A 123 6.37 -2.13 -14.46
CA SER A 123 7.73 -1.61 -14.28
C SER A 123 7.91 -0.92 -12.94
N ILE A 124 6.81 -0.55 -12.27
CA ILE A 124 6.79 0.18 -11.00
C ILE A 124 6.39 -0.76 -9.87
N PHE A 125 7.18 -0.77 -8.81
CA PHE A 125 6.97 -1.53 -7.58
C PHE A 125 7.22 -0.64 -6.37
N ILE A 126 6.82 -1.06 -5.16
CA ILE A 126 6.85 -0.19 -3.97
C ILE A 126 8.27 0.33 -3.66
N ASN A 127 9.32 -0.48 -3.87
CA ASN A 127 10.72 -0.06 -3.67
C ASN A 127 11.30 0.74 -4.84
N GLY A 128 10.58 0.81 -5.97
CA GLY A 128 11.05 1.43 -7.21
C GLY A 128 10.83 2.95 -7.27
N ILE A 129 10.27 3.57 -6.23
CA ILE A 129 10.12 5.02 -6.18
C ILE A 129 11.48 5.65 -5.90
N ASN A 130 12.11 6.21 -6.93
CA ASN A 130 13.31 7.02 -6.74
C ASN A 130 12.96 8.26 -5.90
N LYS A 131 13.92 8.74 -5.09
CA LYS A 131 13.76 10.00 -4.35
C LYS A 131 13.41 11.20 -5.27
N SER A 132 13.74 11.11 -6.55
CA SER A 132 13.44 12.11 -7.58
C SER A 132 11.99 12.10 -8.08
N ASP A 133 11.29 10.96 -8.00
CA ASP A 133 9.91 10.82 -8.47
C ASP A 133 8.88 11.17 -7.38
N LYS A 134 9.37 11.41 -6.16
CA LYS A 134 8.59 12.01 -5.09
C LYS A 134 8.36 13.46 -5.47
N VAL A 135 7.19 13.76 -5.99
CA VAL A 135 6.70 15.14 -6.03
C VAL A 135 6.72 15.63 -4.59
N SER A 136 7.71 16.45 -4.25
CA SER A 136 7.80 17.16 -2.99
C SER A 136 6.53 18.01 -2.89
N ALA A 137 5.54 17.53 -2.15
CA ALA A 137 4.35 18.29 -1.82
C ALA A 137 4.72 19.37 -0.80
N GLN A 138 5.49 20.38 -1.24
CA GLN A 138 5.70 21.62 -0.50
C GLN A 138 4.53 22.60 -0.68
N PHE A 139 3.42 22.19 -1.29
CA PHE A 139 2.29 23.07 -1.52
C PHE A 139 1.17 22.88 -0.49
N LEU A 140 1.12 23.87 0.41
CA LEU A 140 -0.06 24.43 1.09
C LEU A 140 -0.65 23.64 2.27
N VAL A 141 0.02 23.74 3.43
CA VAL A 141 -0.70 23.89 4.70
C VAL A 141 -0.85 25.38 4.97
N ARG A 142 -1.93 25.99 4.46
CA ARG A 142 -2.50 27.21 5.06
C ARG A 142 -3.69 26.76 5.87
N VAL A 143 -3.47 26.57 7.17
CA VAL A 143 -4.55 26.48 8.16
C VAL A 143 -5.31 27.80 8.09
N ALA A 144 -6.58 27.74 7.69
CA ALA A 144 -7.48 28.87 7.84
C ALA A 144 -7.67 29.11 9.33
N LYS A 145 -7.39 30.35 9.77
CA LYS A 145 -7.67 30.84 11.11
C LYS A 145 -9.17 30.96 11.35
#